data_AF-A0AA39M088-F1
#
_entry.id   AF-A0AA39M088-F1
#
_cell.length_a   1.000
_cell.length_b   1.000
_cell.length_c   1.000
_cell.angle_alpha   90.00
_cell.angle_beta   90.00
_cell.angle_gamma   90.00
#
_symmetry.space_group_name_H-M   'P 1'
#
loop_
_entity.id
_entity.type
_entity.pdbx_description
1 polymer ?
#
loop_
_entity_poly.entity_id
_entity_poly.type
_entity_poly.pdbx_seq_one_letter_code
_entity_poly.pdbx_strand_id
1 'polypeptide(L)'
;MVLVVLTLFLASAAAYTGPMMGQQTQCDDGQSNLDVDWNQMDYTQFTCASDNRWEANSKVQSVYYEIPNFNAKTDVVGHKCMNEKIFYSDVPPLRGDHRPNWPMYGEYLYVPPQRWLHNLEHGSIILLYHPCVDESELNRLRRLVTGCVYRHIVTPYSKLNYEYPLHLVAWGAKLMMNTVDEQAVVNFIRKHTHVAPEDISRQGVYNYFLINPAKPVGNSTIDDLHPCPKHA
;
A
#
# COMPACT_ATOMS: atom_id res chain seq x y z
N MET A 1 -25.39 35.11 -47.14
CA MET A 1 -24.16 34.52 -46.55
C MET A 1 -24.18 34.81 -45.07
N VAL A 2 -24.47 33.81 -44.24
CA VAL A 2 -24.43 33.92 -42.77
C VAL A 2 -23.14 33.29 -42.31
N LEU A 3 -22.29 34.08 -41.64
CA LEU A 3 -20.97 33.67 -41.15
C LEU A 3 -21.16 32.94 -39.82
N VAL A 4 -20.90 31.63 -39.80
CA VAL A 4 -20.87 30.83 -38.56
C VAL A 4 -19.49 31.03 -37.92
N VAL A 5 -19.46 31.76 -36.80
CA VAL A 5 -18.25 31.91 -35.99
C VAL A 5 -18.13 30.67 -35.11
N LEU A 6 -17.19 29.79 -35.47
CA LEU A 6 -16.84 28.62 -34.69
C LEU A 6 -15.99 29.07 -33.50
N THR A 7 -16.60 29.24 -32.33
CA THR A 7 -15.88 29.46 -31.08
C THR A 7 -15.22 28.14 -30.64
N LEU A 8 -13.91 28.02 -30.86
CA LEU A 8 -13.11 26.97 -30.24
C LEU A 8 -13.07 27.22 -28.73
N PHE A 9 -13.78 26.38 -27.97
CA PHE A 9 -13.55 26.23 -26.54
C PHE A 9 -12.23 25.47 -26.33
N LEU A 10 -11.16 26.20 -26.03
CA LEU A 10 -9.94 25.62 -25.47
C LEU A 10 -10.26 25.15 -24.05
N ALA A 11 -10.48 23.85 -23.88
CA ALA A 11 -10.49 23.24 -22.55
C ALA A 11 -9.07 23.40 -21.96
N SER A 12 -8.92 24.26 -20.96
CA SER A 12 -7.69 24.35 -20.18
C SER A 12 -7.52 23.04 -19.41
N ALA A 13 -6.66 22.15 -19.89
CA ALA A 13 -6.13 21.09 -19.06
C ALA A 13 -5.36 21.77 -17.94
N ALA A 14 -5.88 21.72 -16.72
CA ALA A 14 -5.14 22.16 -15.55
C ALA A 14 -3.91 21.24 -15.45
N ALA A 15 -2.74 21.77 -15.77
CA ALA A 15 -1.49 21.04 -15.59
C ALA A 15 -1.34 20.71 -14.10
N TYR A 16 -1.03 19.47 -13.77
CA TYR A 16 -0.71 19.07 -12.41
C TYR A 16 0.50 19.90 -11.93
N THR A 17 0.28 20.75 -10.93
CA THR A 17 1.31 21.60 -10.32
C THR A 17 1.86 21.03 -9.01
N GLY A 18 1.45 19.81 -8.65
CA GLY A 18 1.94 19.14 -7.45
C GLY A 18 3.36 18.59 -7.61
N PRO A 19 3.94 18.05 -6.53
CA PRO A 19 5.26 17.44 -6.54
C PRO A 19 5.46 16.39 -7.64
N MET A 20 6.64 16.39 -8.28
CA MET A 20 6.97 15.34 -9.25
C MET A 20 7.12 13.99 -8.54
N MET A 21 6.45 12.97 -9.09
CA MET A 21 6.42 11.62 -8.51
C MET A 21 7.50 10.72 -9.10
N GLY A 22 8.11 9.90 -8.24
CA GLY A 22 9.14 8.95 -8.65
C GLY A 22 10.43 9.61 -9.13
N GLN A 23 10.65 10.85 -8.73
CA GLN A 23 11.85 11.62 -9.00
C GLN A 23 12.40 12.16 -7.69
N GLN A 24 13.71 12.10 -7.55
CA GLN A 24 14.37 12.67 -6.38
C GLN A 24 14.45 14.18 -6.57
N THR A 25 13.71 14.92 -5.75
CA THR A 25 13.60 16.38 -5.83
C THR A 25 13.79 17.01 -4.46
N GLN A 26 13.87 18.34 -4.41
CA GLN A 26 13.89 19.06 -3.13
C GLN A 26 12.63 18.83 -2.29
N CYS A 27 11.49 18.52 -2.92
CA CYS A 27 10.25 18.22 -2.22
C CYS A 27 10.35 16.91 -1.43
N ASP A 28 10.93 15.89 -2.05
CA ASP A 28 11.11 14.55 -1.51
C ASP A 28 12.16 13.83 -2.36
N ASP A 29 13.21 13.32 -1.74
CA ASP A 29 14.28 12.54 -2.37
C ASP A 29 14.23 11.06 -1.99
N GLY A 30 13.28 10.67 -1.13
CA GLY A 30 13.15 9.34 -0.55
C GLY A 30 14.23 8.96 0.47
N GLN A 31 15.11 9.89 0.87
CA GLN A 31 16.29 9.61 1.71
C GLN A 31 16.43 10.56 2.91
N SER A 32 16.13 11.85 2.72
CA SER A 32 16.33 12.91 3.70
C SER A 32 15.03 13.27 4.43
N ASN A 33 15.15 13.88 5.62
CA ASN A 33 14.04 14.36 6.46
C ASN A 33 12.95 13.30 6.78
N LEU A 34 13.33 12.02 6.77
CA LEU A 34 12.40 10.91 7.00
C LEU A 34 11.78 10.91 8.41
N ASP A 35 12.43 11.61 9.36
CA ASP A 35 11.99 11.83 10.73
C ASP A 35 10.66 12.60 10.84
N VAL A 36 10.25 13.29 9.77
CA VAL A 36 8.94 13.95 9.68
C VAL A 36 7.79 12.95 9.70
N ASP A 37 7.98 11.75 9.13
CA ASP A 37 6.96 10.71 9.09
C ASP A 37 7.03 9.77 10.29
N TRP A 38 8.23 9.45 10.77
CA TRP A 38 8.44 8.56 11.91
C TRP A 38 9.85 8.67 12.51
N ASN A 39 10.00 8.43 13.81
CA ASN A 39 11.30 8.42 14.47
C ASN A 39 12.04 7.10 14.21
N GLN A 40 13.21 7.17 13.57
CA GLN A 40 14.00 5.98 13.22
C GLN A 40 14.52 5.17 14.42
N MET A 41 14.58 5.81 15.59
CA MET A 41 14.97 5.16 16.85
C MET A 41 13.77 4.60 17.61
N ASP A 42 12.55 4.73 17.09
CA ASP A 42 11.35 4.12 17.67
C ASP A 42 11.19 2.67 17.17
N TYR A 43 11.89 1.76 17.83
CA TYR A 43 11.83 0.33 17.55
C TYR A 43 10.45 -0.28 17.82
N THR A 44 9.55 0.41 18.53
CA THR A 44 8.19 -0.09 18.83
C THR A 44 7.33 -0.22 17.58
N GLN A 45 7.71 0.44 16.48
CA GLN A 45 7.02 0.34 15.20
C GLN A 45 7.11 -1.06 14.57
N PHE A 46 8.19 -1.80 14.84
CA PHE A 46 8.49 -3.08 14.20
C PHE A 46 8.93 -4.19 15.16
N THR A 47 9.02 -3.90 16.46
CA THR A 47 9.39 -4.87 17.50
C THR A 47 8.18 -5.18 18.38
N CYS A 48 7.97 -6.46 18.68
CA CYS A 48 6.99 -6.83 19.69
C CYS A 48 7.52 -6.50 21.09
N ALA A 49 6.77 -5.70 21.86
CA ALA A 49 7.16 -5.32 23.22
C ALA A 49 6.88 -6.40 24.28
N SER A 50 6.13 -7.45 23.92
CA SER A 50 5.80 -8.58 24.80
C SER A 50 6.77 -9.73 24.56
N ASP A 51 7.16 -10.43 25.63
CA ASP A 51 7.98 -11.64 25.55
C ASP A 51 7.27 -12.74 24.75
N ASN A 52 5.94 -12.77 24.80
CA ASN A 52 5.11 -13.71 24.06
C ASN A 52 4.35 -13.01 22.92
N ARG A 53 4.41 -13.62 21.73
CA ARG A 53 3.53 -13.29 20.61
C ARG A 53 2.09 -13.65 20.96
N TRP A 54 1.14 -13.01 20.29
CA TRP A 54 -0.28 -13.32 20.41
C TRP A 54 -0.59 -14.67 19.78
N GLU A 55 -1.44 -15.44 20.44
CA GLU A 55 -1.92 -16.72 19.90
C GLU A 55 -2.97 -16.46 18.81
N ALA A 56 -2.87 -17.23 17.73
CA ALA A 56 -3.87 -17.22 16.67
C ALA A 56 -5.22 -17.77 17.17
N ASN A 57 -6.31 -17.09 16.81
CA ASN A 57 -7.68 -17.43 17.17
C ASN A 57 -8.52 -17.69 15.93
N SER A 58 -8.65 -18.96 15.57
CA SER A 58 -9.44 -19.42 14.42
C SER A 58 -10.95 -19.21 14.54
N LYS A 59 -11.46 -18.79 15.70
CA LYS A 59 -12.87 -18.44 15.87
C LYS A 59 -13.19 -17.02 15.39
N VAL A 60 -12.18 -16.17 15.25
CA VAL A 60 -12.34 -14.81 14.70
C VAL A 60 -12.40 -14.92 13.19
N GLN A 61 -13.54 -14.52 12.61
CA GLN A 61 -13.74 -14.53 11.17
C GLN A 61 -13.06 -13.35 10.51
N SER A 62 -12.55 -13.55 9.29
CA SER A 62 -12.01 -12.48 8.48
C SER A 62 -13.09 -11.44 8.13
N VAL A 63 -12.74 -10.16 8.20
CA VAL A 63 -13.66 -9.06 7.91
C VAL A 63 -13.16 -8.29 6.69
N TYR A 64 -14.01 -8.22 5.67
CA TYR A 64 -13.79 -7.42 4.48
C TYR A 64 -14.46 -6.05 4.59
N TYR A 65 -13.76 -5.00 4.18
CA TYR A 65 -14.29 -3.64 4.15
C TYR A 65 -13.84 -2.90 2.89
N GLU A 66 -14.77 -2.17 2.29
CA GLU A 66 -14.54 -1.19 1.23
C GLU A 66 -15.21 0.13 1.62
N ILE A 67 -14.60 1.24 1.21
CA ILE A 67 -15.23 2.56 1.36
C ILE A 67 -16.54 2.57 0.55
N PRO A 68 -17.70 2.86 1.17
CA PRO A 68 -18.97 2.92 0.45
C PRO A 68 -18.98 4.02 -0.62
N ASN A 69 -19.60 3.74 -1.78
CA ASN A 69 -19.73 4.68 -2.90
C ASN A 69 -18.38 5.24 -3.41
N PHE A 70 -17.30 4.47 -3.27
CA PHE A 70 -15.96 4.86 -3.67
C PHE A 70 -15.61 4.35 -5.07
N ASN A 71 -15.08 5.23 -5.93
CA ASN A 71 -14.49 4.84 -7.20
C ASN A 71 -12.96 4.92 -7.11
N ALA A 72 -12.33 3.77 -6.88
CA ALA A 72 -10.88 3.67 -6.73
C ALA A 72 -10.10 4.14 -7.96
N LYS A 73 -10.67 4.08 -9.17
CA LYS A 73 -9.96 4.45 -10.41
C LYS A 73 -9.99 5.94 -10.74
N THR A 74 -10.83 6.70 -10.04
CA THR A 74 -11.01 8.14 -10.31
C THR A 74 -10.85 8.98 -9.06
N ASP A 75 -10.43 8.39 -7.94
CA ASP A 75 -10.16 9.14 -6.72
C ASP A 75 -8.93 10.03 -6.92
N VAL A 76 -8.94 11.20 -6.28
CA VAL A 76 -7.85 12.17 -6.37
C VAL A 76 -7.46 12.58 -4.97
N VAL A 77 -6.16 12.50 -4.67
CA VAL A 77 -5.55 12.92 -3.41
C VAL A 77 -4.31 13.78 -3.68
N GLY A 78 -3.76 14.39 -2.64
CA GLY A 78 -2.58 15.25 -2.75
C GLY A 78 -1.27 14.55 -2.41
N HIS A 79 -0.23 14.85 -3.17
CA HIS A 79 1.16 14.57 -2.79
C HIS A 79 1.71 15.69 -1.90
N LYS A 80 2.37 15.31 -0.80
CA LYS A 80 2.89 16.25 0.21
C LYS A 80 4.40 16.12 0.37
N CYS A 81 5.10 17.25 0.25
CA CYS A 81 6.55 17.34 0.43
C CYS A 81 6.97 17.08 1.87
N MET A 82 8.24 16.70 2.06
CA MET A 82 8.80 16.35 3.38
C MET A 82 8.81 17.51 4.39
N ASN A 83 8.47 18.74 3.99
CA ASN A 83 8.26 19.87 4.91
C ASN A 83 6.85 19.92 5.54
N GLU A 84 5.94 19.04 5.12
CA GLU A 84 4.58 18.93 5.66
C GLU A 84 4.40 17.63 6.45
N LYS A 85 3.60 17.67 7.51
CA LYS A 85 3.16 16.47 8.26
C LYS A 85 1.83 15.97 7.72
N ILE A 86 1.68 14.65 7.67
CA ILE A 86 0.44 13.99 7.23
C ILE A 86 -0.10 13.12 8.36
N PHE A 87 -1.40 13.26 8.64
CA PHE A 87 -2.11 12.52 9.69
C PHE A 87 -3.29 11.76 9.09
N TYR A 88 -3.54 10.56 9.62
CA TYR A 88 -4.68 9.73 9.22
C TYR A 88 -5.53 9.40 10.44
N SER A 89 -6.85 9.50 10.29
CA SER A 89 -7.82 9.07 11.30
C SER A 89 -8.06 7.57 11.27
N ASP A 90 -7.97 6.95 10.09
CA ASP A 90 -8.29 5.54 9.89
C ASP A 90 -7.08 4.65 10.17
N VAL A 91 -7.37 3.43 10.66
CA VAL A 91 -6.36 2.43 11.00
C VAL A 91 -6.65 1.11 10.25
N PRO A 92 -5.77 0.70 9.31
CA PRO A 92 -4.85 1.55 8.55
C PRO A 92 -5.62 2.54 7.64
N PRO A 93 -4.98 3.63 7.16
CA PRO A 93 -5.54 4.45 6.08
C PRO A 93 -5.70 3.62 4.80
N LEU A 94 -6.80 3.84 4.08
CA LEU A 94 -7.10 3.17 2.80
C LEU A 94 -6.92 4.08 1.59
N ARG A 95 -6.82 5.38 1.82
CA ARG A 95 -6.61 6.45 0.86
C ARG A 95 -6.14 7.69 1.61
N GLY A 96 -5.80 8.74 0.86
CA GLY A 96 -5.51 10.07 1.40
C GLY A 96 -4.18 10.60 0.93
N ASP A 97 -3.86 11.81 1.38
CA ASP A 97 -2.62 12.48 1.03
C ASP A 97 -1.40 11.64 1.47
N HIS A 98 -0.34 11.65 0.68
CA HIS A 98 0.85 10.82 0.91
C HIS A 98 2.11 11.39 0.23
N ARG A 99 3.26 10.73 0.38
CA ARG A 99 4.55 11.21 -0.17
C ARG A 99 4.66 10.92 -1.67
N PRO A 100 5.19 11.84 -2.49
CA PRO A 100 5.32 11.64 -3.94
C PRO A 100 6.31 10.55 -4.36
N ASN A 101 7.24 10.14 -3.49
CA ASN A 101 8.12 9.01 -3.76
C ASN A 101 7.70 7.77 -2.98
N TRP A 102 7.21 6.77 -3.72
CA TRP A 102 6.82 5.48 -3.16
C TRP A 102 8.03 4.55 -2.91
N PRO A 103 7.89 3.60 -1.98
CA PRO A 103 8.78 2.46 -1.80
C PRO A 103 8.98 1.61 -3.05
N MET A 104 10.18 1.06 -3.22
CA MET A 104 10.37 -0.15 -4.03
C MET A 104 9.40 -1.25 -3.57
N TYR A 105 8.88 -2.06 -4.48
CA TYR A 105 8.09 -3.22 -4.10
C TYR A 105 8.95 -4.25 -3.37
N GLY A 106 8.46 -4.82 -2.28
CA GLY A 106 9.19 -5.79 -1.48
C GLY A 106 8.83 -5.85 -0.01
N GLU A 107 9.66 -6.54 0.75
CA GLU A 107 9.54 -6.68 2.20
C GLU A 107 10.52 -5.75 2.91
N TYR A 108 10.04 -5.11 3.96
CA TYR A 108 10.74 -4.08 4.70
C TYR A 108 10.75 -4.39 6.20
N LEU A 109 11.78 -3.92 6.89
CA LEU A 109 11.76 -3.88 8.35
C LEU A 109 10.67 -2.91 8.83
N TYR A 110 10.53 -1.76 8.18
CA TYR A 110 9.45 -0.82 8.40
C TYR A 110 9.30 0.17 7.23
N VAL A 111 8.05 0.49 6.92
CA VAL A 111 7.65 1.59 6.04
C VAL A 111 6.51 2.37 6.71
N PRO A 112 6.61 3.71 6.84
CA PRO A 112 5.53 4.51 7.42
C PRO A 112 4.32 4.63 6.46
N PRO A 113 3.11 4.86 6.98
CA PRO A 113 1.89 4.94 6.16
C PRO A 113 1.94 6.01 5.07
N GLN A 114 2.61 7.13 5.33
CA GLN A 114 2.79 8.20 4.36
C GLN A 114 3.53 7.75 3.09
N ARG A 115 4.28 6.64 3.15
CA ARG A 115 5.05 6.08 2.04
C ARG A 115 4.32 4.97 1.31
N TRP A 116 3.92 3.90 2.03
CA TRP A 116 3.28 2.75 1.37
C TRP A 116 1.88 3.06 0.83
N LEU A 117 1.22 4.13 1.29
CA LEU A 117 -0.06 4.58 0.75
C LEU A 117 0.04 4.97 -0.74
N HIS A 118 1.19 5.47 -1.19
CA HIS A 118 1.44 5.71 -2.62
C HIS A 118 1.45 4.40 -3.43
N ASN A 119 2.09 3.33 -2.91
CA ASN A 119 2.03 2.03 -3.60
C ASN A 119 0.58 1.58 -3.81
N LEU A 120 -0.34 1.91 -2.88
CA LEU A 120 -1.77 1.62 -3.05
C LEU A 120 -2.40 2.42 -4.19
N GLU A 121 -2.07 3.70 -4.34
CA GLU A 121 -2.47 4.50 -5.51
C GLU A 121 -1.95 3.88 -6.82
N HIS A 122 -0.87 3.11 -6.74
CA HIS A 122 -0.31 2.31 -7.82
C HIS A 122 -0.94 0.92 -8.05
N GLY A 123 -2.05 0.61 -7.37
CA GLY A 123 -2.77 -0.66 -7.50
C GLY A 123 -2.05 -1.85 -6.85
N SER A 124 -1.21 -1.58 -5.86
CA SER A 124 -0.46 -2.59 -5.11
C SER A 124 -1.28 -3.21 -3.99
N ILE A 125 -0.79 -4.32 -3.43
CA ILE A 125 -1.32 -4.94 -2.22
C ILE A 125 -0.32 -4.80 -1.08
N ILE A 126 -0.75 -4.24 0.06
CA ILE A 126 0.11 -4.07 1.24
C ILE A 126 -0.31 -5.08 2.30
N LEU A 127 0.65 -5.92 2.72
CA LEU A 127 0.51 -6.77 3.90
C LEU A 127 1.00 -5.96 5.11
N LEU A 128 0.05 -5.59 5.97
CA LEU A 128 0.32 -4.98 7.27
C LEU A 128 0.12 -6.03 8.37
N TYR A 129 1.02 -6.03 9.35
CA TYR A 129 0.92 -6.93 10.50
C TYR A 129 1.32 -6.25 11.80
N HIS A 130 0.68 -6.60 12.90
CA HIS A 130 1.16 -6.17 14.21
C HIS A 130 2.49 -6.88 14.54
N PRO A 131 3.52 -6.23 15.08
CA PRO A 131 4.80 -6.88 15.42
C PRO A 131 4.68 -8.12 16.32
N CYS A 132 3.68 -8.15 17.20
CA CYS A 132 3.37 -9.27 18.10
C CYS A 132 2.48 -10.37 17.51
N VAL A 133 2.12 -10.31 16.23
CA VAL A 133 1.29 -11.33 15.58
C VAL A 133 1.90 -12.73 15.70
N ASP A 134 1.04 -13.75 15.69
CA ASP A 134 1.45 -15.14 15.50
C ASP A 134 2.32 -15.29 14.24
N GLU A 135 3.52 -15.84 14.44
CA GLU A 135 4.53 -15.89 13.39
C GLU A 135 4.19 -16.91 12.30
N SER A 136 3.45 -17.96 12.62
CA SER A 136 3.03 -18.98 11.66
C SER A 136 2.00 -18.42 10.68
N GLU A 137 1.03 -17.65 11.19
CA GLU A 137 0.01 -16.97 10.39
C GLU A 137 0.63 -15.85 9.54
N LEU A 138 1.54 -15.04 10.09
CA LEU A 138 2.27 -14.03 9.32
C LEU A 138 3.06 -14.69 8.18
N ASN A 139 3.80 -15.76 8.46
CA ASN A 139 4.58 -16.47 7.44
C ASN A 139 3.68 -17.09 6.37
N ARG A 140 2.48 -17.56 6.74
CA ARG A 140 1.49 -18.07 5.78
C ARG A 140 0.99 -16.96 4.87
N LEU A 141 0.58 -15.80 5.41
CA LEU A 141 0.13 -14.66 4.62
C LEU A 141 1.23 -14.11 3.72
N ARG A 142 2.45 -13.97 4.24
CA ARG A 142 3.64 -13.53 3.48
C ARG A 142 3.87 -14.40 2.26
N ARG A 143 3.81 -15.74 2.40
CA ARG A 143 3.98 -16.66 1.27
C ARG A 143 2.89 -16.50 0.22
N LEU A 144 1.64 -16.30 0.63
CA LEU A 144 0.54 -16.06 -0.31
C LEU A 144 0.74 -14.76 -1.08
N VAL A 145 0.99 -13.63 -0.40
CA VAL A 145 1.18 -12.32 -1.05
C VAL A 145 2.37 -12.34 -2.01
N THR A 146 3.54 -12.76 -1.54
CA THR A 146 4.78 -12.82 -2.35
C THR A 146 4.71 -13.86 -3.47
N GLY A 147 3.86 -14.88 -3.32
CA GLY A 147 3.56 -15.89 -4.33
C GLY A 147 2.40 -15.53 -5.26
N CYS A 148 1.75 -14.38 -5.07
CA CYS A 148 0.58 -13.96 -5.83
C CYS A 148 0.82 -12.72 -6.70
N VAL A 149 1.51 -11.71 -6.17
CA VAL A 149 1.59 -10.39 -6.80
C VAL A 149 2.98 -9.82 -6.62
N TYR A 150 3.55 -9.25 -7.67
CA TYR A 150 4.84 -8.56 -7.64
C TYR A 150 4.74 -7.21 -6.93
N ARG A 151 3.71 -6.42 -7.22
CA ARG A 151 3.42 -5.14 -6.58
C ARG A 151 2.88 -5.32 -5.17
N HIS A 152 3.75 -5.77 -4.27
CA HIS A 152 3.46 -5.86 -2.84
C HIS A 152 4.41 -5.03 -1.99
N ILE A 153 3.92 -4.65 -0.81
CA ILE A 153 4.76 -4.26 0.33
C ILE A 153 4.41 -5.16 1.51
N VAL A 154 5.43 -5.63 2.23
CA VAL A 154 5.26 -6.30 3.52
C VAL A 154 5.95 -5.44 4.59
N THR A 155 5.19 -4.94 5.55
CA THR A 155 5.71 -4.07 6.62
C THR A 155 4.89 -4.21 7.90
N PRO A 156 5.49 -4.09 9.09
CA PRO A 156 4.75 -4.03 10.34
C PRO A 156 3.93 -2.73 10.46
N TYR A 157 2.86 -2.80 11.24
CA TYR A 157 1.99 -1.68 11.60
C TYR A 157 1.47 -1.88 13.04
N SER A 158 2.15 -1.26 14.00
CA SER A 158 1.90 -1.42 15.45
C SER A 158 0.54 -0.90 15.93
N LYS A 159 -0.22 -0.21 15.07
CA LYS A 159 -1.58 0.26 15.40
C LYS A 159 -2.67 -0.81 15.21
N LEU A 160 -2.35 -1.96 14.61
CA LEU A 160 -3.27 -3.09 14.55
C LEU A 160 -3.50 -3.69 15.94
N ASN A 161 -4.65 -4.29 16.17
CA ASN A 161 -5.01 -4.88 17.46
C ASN A 161 -4.89 -6.41 17.45
N TYR A 162 -5.04 -7.03 18.61
CA TYR A 162 -4.91 -8.47 18.79
C TYR A 162 -6.05 -9.29 18.16
N GLU A 163 -7.22 -8.67 17.91
CA GLU A 163 -8.35 -9.34 17.26
C GLU A 163 -8.10 -9.47 15.76
N TYR A 164 -7.53 -8.44 15.12
CA TYR A 164 -7.16 -8.45 13.70
C TYR A 164 -5.70 -8.00 13.48
N PRO A 165 -4.71 -8.84 13.86
CA PRO A 165 -3.30 -8.50 13.75
C PRO A 165 -2.74 -8.59 12.33
N LEU A 166 -3.50 -9.11 11.35
CA LEU A 166 -3.09 -9.25 9.95
C LEU A 166 -4.07 -8.52 9.04
N HIS A 167 -3.56 -7.62 8.19
CA HIS A 167 -4.36 -6.86 7.24
C HIS A 167 -3.76 -6.96 5.84
N LEU A 168 -4.60 -7.25 4.84
CA LEU A 168 -4.30 -6.86 3.46
C LEU A 168 -5.00 -5.55 3.16
N VAL A 169 -4.27 -4.64 2.52
CA VAL A 169 -4.77 -3.31 2.18
C VAL A 169 -4.60 -3.09 0.68
N ALA A 170 -5.63 -2.50 0.09
CA ALA A 170 -5.69 -2.00 -1.28
C ALA A 170 -6.26 -0.57 -1.27
N TRP A 171 -6.22 0.15 -2.39
CA TRP A 171 -6.80 1.49 -2.47
C TRP A 171 -8.31 1.47 -2.19
N GLY A 172 -8.72 2.06 -1.07
CA GLY A 172 -10.10 2.10 -0.60
C GLY A 172 -10.65 0.79 -0.02
N ALA A 173 -9.81 -0.23 0.21
CA ALA A 173 -10.27 -1.53 0.70
C ALA A 173 -9.29 -2.21 1.66
N LYS A 174 -9.81 -3.03 2.57
CA LYS A 174 -9.01 -3.91 3.43
C LYS A 174 -9.68 -5.24 3.72
N LEU A 175 -8.84 -6.24 3.94
CA LEU A 175 -9.21 -7.53 4.53
C LEU A 175 -8.49 -7.66 5.87
N MET A 176 -9.25 -7.79 6.95
CA MET A 176 -8.77 -7.87 8.33
C MET A 176 -8.88 -9.31 8.81
N MET A 177 -7.83 -9.85 9.40
CA MET A 177 -7.72 -11.28 9.72
C MET A 177 -7.03 -11.49 11.07
N ASN A 178 -7.48 -12.54 11.76
CA ASN A 178 -6.72 -13.12 12.86
C ASN A 178 -5.89 -14.31 12.37
N THR A 179 -6.57 -15.26 11.73
CA THR A 179 -5.98 -16.40 11.03
C THR A 179 -6.14 -16.21 9.52
N VAL A 180 -5.19 -16.74 8.76
CA VAL A 180 -5.17 -16.61 7.30
C VAL A 180 -6.25 -17.48 6.67
N ASP A 181 -7.23 -16.82 6.05
CA ASP A 181 -8.14 -17.43 5.11
C ASP A 181 -7.57 -17.28 3.69
N GLU A 182 -6.96 -18.37 3.20
CA GLU A 182 -6.29 -18.39 1.90
C GLU A 182 -7.21 -18.03 0.74
N GLN A 183 -8.45 -18.51 0.77
CA GLN A 183 -9.41 -18.21 -0.30
C GLN A 183 -9.80 -16.74 -0.28
N ALA A 184 -10.06 -16.17 0.91
CA ALA A 184 -10.34 -14.75 1.05
C ALA A 184 -9.16 -13.88 0.60
N VAL A 185 -7.93 -14.27 0.95
CA VAL A 185 -6.69 -13.59 0.53
C VAL A 185 -6.53 -13.59 -1.00
N VAL A 186 -6.65 -14.75 -1.64
CA VAL A 186 -6.52 -14.87 -3.11
C VAL A 186 -7.61 -14.04 -3.81
N ASN A 187 -8.84 -14.10 -3.31
CA ASN A 187 -9.95 -13.30 -3.85
C ASN A 187 -9.71 -11.79 -3.69
N PHE A 188 -9.18 -11.37 -2.53
CA PHE A 188 -8.84 -9.97 -2.28
C PHE A 188 -7.77 -9.47 -3.26
N ILE A 189 -6.67 -10.20 -3.41
CA ILE A 189 -5.57 -9.83 -4.31
C ILE A 189 -6.07 -9.71 -5.75
N ARG A 190 -6.81 -10.72 -6.24
CA ARG A 190 -7.37 -10.71 -7.60
C ARG A 190 -8.34 -9.55 -7.83
N LYS A 191 -9.16 -9.21 -6.82
CA LYS A 191 -10.14 -8.12 -6.93
C LYS A 191 -9.48 -6.74 -6.99
N HIS A 192 -8.36 -6.54 -6.31
CA HIS A 192 -7.82 -5.21 -6.03
C HIS A 192 -6.51 -4.85 -6.72
N THR A 193 -5.79 -5.83 -7.27
CA THR A 193 -4.61 -5.55 -8.10
C THR A 193 -5.06 -4.74 -9.34
N HIS A 194 -4.34 -3.68 -9.71
CA HIS A 194 -4.70 -2.70 -10.77
C HIS A 194 -5.97 -1.86 -10.51
N VAL A 195 -6.52 -1.88 -9.29
CA VAL A 195 -7.73 -1.10 -8.96
C VAL A 195 -7.33 0.12 -8.13
N ALA A 196 -6.80 1.13 -8.82
CA ALA A 196 -6.36 2.39 -8.23
C ALA A 196 -6.31 3.52 -9.29
N PRO A 197 -6.08 4.79 -8.89
CA PRO A 197 -6.05 5.92 -9.81
C PRO A 197 -4.87 5.89 -10.80
N GLU A 198 -3.70 5.39 -10.38
CA GLU A 198 -2.47 5.42 -11.17
C GLU A 198 -1.90 4.01 -11.38
N ASP A 199 -2.34 3.26 -12.40
CA ASP A 199 -1.85 1.89 -12.61
C ASP A 199 -0.39 1.84 -13.11
N ILE A 200 0.57 1.94 -12.19
CA ILE A 200 2.01 2.05 -12.45
C ILE A 200 2.75 0.84 -11.85
N SER A 201 3.50 0.13 -12.69
CA SER A 201 4.29 -1.06 -12.30
C SER A 201 5.77 -0.79 -12.00
N ARG A 202 6.25 0.43 -12.27
CA ARG A 202 7.67 0.78 -12.08
C ARG A 202 8.04 0.87 -10.59
N GLN A 203 9.29 0.53 -10.30
CA GLN A 203 9.84 0.61 -8.95
C GLN A 203 9.87 2.05 -8.43
N GLY A 204 9.65 2.19 -7.13
CA GLY A 204 9.82 3.46 -6.41
C GLY A 204 11.28 3.73 -6.08
N VAL A 205 11.58 4.94 -5.61
CA VAL A 205 12.95 5.35 -5.24
C VAL A 205 13.24 5.21 -3.75
N TYR A 206 12.23 4.98 -2.91
CA TYR A 206 12.41 4.78 -1.47
C TYR A 206 12.78 3.32 -1.17
N ASN A 207 13.94 3.09 -0.57
CA ASN A 207 14.45 1.75 -0.25
C ASN A 207 15.02 1.64 1.18
N TYR A 208 14.75 2.63 2.03
CA TYR A 208 15.17 2.59 3.42
C TYR A 208 14.53 1.37 4.10
N PHE A 209 15.35 0.58 4.81
CA PHE A 209 14.92 -0.64 5.48
C PHE A 209 14.33 -1.75 4.59
N LEU A 210 14.58 -1.70 3.27
CA LEU A 210 14.27 -2.80 2.38
C LEU A 210 15.07 -4.04 2.78
N ILE A 211 14.39 -5.15 3.06
CA ILE A 211 14.99 -6.46 3.37
C ILE A 211 15.12 -7.26 2.07
N ASN A 212 14.02 -7.42 1.34
CA ASN A 212 13.97 -8.20 0.12
C ASN A 212 13.17 -7.45 -0.96
N PRO A 213 13.76 -7.11 -2.12
CA PRO A 213 12.98 -6.60 -3.24
C PRO A 213 12.03 -7.66 -3.79
N ALA A 214 10.83 -7.24 -4.18
CA ALA A 214 9.86 -8.10 -4.84
C ALA A 214 10.38 -8.60 -6.20
N LYS A 215 9.90 -9.77 -6.61
CA LYS A 215 10.23 -10.39 -7.90
C LYS A 215 8.94 -10.77 -8.64
N PRO A 216 8.90 -10.69 -9.98
CA PRO A 216 7.78 -11.19 -10.76
C PRO A 216 7.45 -12.65 -10.42
N VAL A 217 6.16 -12.97 -10.41
CA VAL A 217 5.65 -14.25 -9.92
C VAL A 217 5.26 -15.15 -11.08
N GLY A 218 5.86 -16.35 -11.16
CA GLY A 218 5.52 -17.34 -12.18
C GLY A 218 5.77 -16.79 -13.59
N ASN A 219 4.73 -16.84 -14.43
CA ASN A 219 4.77 -16.30 -15.79
C ASN A 219 4.28 -14.83 -15.87
N SER A 220 3.95 -14.21 -14.73
CA SER A 220 3.54 -12.80 -14.71
C SER A 220 4.77 -11.90 -14.90
N THR A 221 4.61 -10.82 -15.66
CA THR A 221 5.60 -9.74 -15.76
C THR A 221 5.54 -8.84 -14.52
N ILE A 222 6.33 -7.77 -14.50
CA ILE A 222 6.23 -6.70 -13.50
C ILE A 222 4.84 -6.03 -13.46
N ASP A 223 3.99 -6.27 -14.46
CA ASP A 223 2.68 -5.64 -14.55
C ASP A 223 1.61 -6.38 -13.76
N ASP A 224 1.84 -7.60 -13.26
CA ASP A 224 0.83 -8.36 -12.50
C ASP A 224 -0.48 -8.68 -13.25
N LEU A 225 -0.41 -8.89 -14.56
CA LEU A 225 -1.60 -9.19 -15.39
C LEU A 225 -2.37 -10.46 -14.95
N HIS A 226 -1.72 -11.38 -14.24
CA HIS A 226 -2.32 -12.63 -13.76
C HIS A 226 -1.96 -12.86 -12.29
N PRO A 227 -2.61 -12.15 -11.34
CA PRO A 227 -2.31 -12.29 -9.93
C PRO A 227 -2.72 -13.68 -9.41
N CYS A 228 -1.95 -14.21 -8.47
CA CYS A 228 -2.09 -15.54 -7.90
C CYS A 228 -2.00 -16.69 -8.93
N PRO A 229 -0.94 -16.77 -9.77
CA PRO A 229 -0.87 -17.74 -10.86
C PRO A 229 -0.82 -19.21 -10.43
N LYS A 230 -0.49 -19.48 -9.16
CA LYS A 230 -0.46 -20.84 -8.59
C LYS A 230 -1.80 -21.30 -8.00
N HIS A 231 -2.75 -20.38 -7.86
CA HIS A 231 -4.10 -20.68 -7.44
C HIS A 231 -4.95 -20.49 -8.70
N ALA A 232 -5.39 -21.57 -9.34
CA ALA A 232 -6.27 -21.50 -10.50
C ALA A 232 -7.72 -21.41 -10.02
#